data_AF-A0AAD9KA54-F1
#
_entry.id   AF-A0AAD9KA54-F1
#
_cell.length_a   1.000
_cell.length_b   1.000
_cell.length_c   1.000
_cell.angle_alpha   90.00
_cell.angle_beta   90.00
_cell.angle_gamma   90.00
#
_symmetry.space_group_name_H-M   'P 1'
#
loop_
_entity.id
_entity.type
_entity.pdbx_description
1 polymer ?
#
loop_
_entity_poly.entity_id
_entity_poly.type
_entity_poly.pdbx_seq_one_letter_code
_entity_poly.pdbx_strand_id
1 'polypeptide(L)'
;MPPKKKKSAKGKKGKKSGKRSAKSVSQSEQLSELTKEFYLIQIKDLEYRITRYQKKCDELELLNQKYKEEKDKTESNMKNIMDYLQSEIHKKDDTILDLKDRLLGTQQAKDAEKEQYEQKLQQLRNEFQNMKDQLTSENMILGGKLASLEEFKVQREDLMSKMTALENEIEKRDNEHQEEIYKLERKQVVDKDRLKKEMVMRVNQVAAEFRKVSNKQMAETTKRTIRENVSINSQLAKMSDKTMELIQENDDLKAKEKKHKQQIDLLESNEKELAKKNHSNQKIIRMLTDKCKNQESMLAEYEMREEQYQELELEADLLRQQMEAAREEIQSLAKDNENLEDHITSLQKDLQKTKHEKQKLEKVLADAAIALKHALSTTTAEDVEESPYDIIEKRDNMLENLLVLLNSAAAIGVGPTPKEFVHPDEKIRPKSSSQIPGSGKGIRRGDLPLSPISKSFDGRGTLPHYQLGDLGLIPRPSQHIQTNFEKMKDFPDTARLGSLKKVLTKSVSTQTVSTPKAMFFADQLLSKMAPNATIMQEIKGESALPGINRKLTGKVF
;
A
#
# COMPACT_ATOMS: atom_id res chain seq x y z
N MET A 1 13.58 10.22 58.24
CA MET A 1 13.38 11.07 59.44
C MET A 1 12.01 10.80 60.06
N PRO A 2 11.87 10.73 61.41
CA PRO A 2 10.58 10.86 62.15
C PRO A 2 10.17 12.36 62.25
N PRO A 3 9.05 12.84 62.89
CA PRO A 3 8.14 12.28 63.93
C PRO A 3 6.64 12.17 63.44
N LYS A 4 5.51 12.11 64.19
CA LYS A 4 5.03 12.57 65.53
C LYS A 4 3.85 11.66 66.00
N LYS A 5 3.46 11.36 67.27
CA LYS A 5 3.92 11.58 68.68
C LYS A 5 2.90 12.27 69.66
N LYS A 6 1.85 11.57 70.10
CA LYS A 6 1.03 11.81 71.34
C LYS A 6 1.05 10.51 72.19
N LYS A 7 1.42 10.46 73.48
CA LYS A 7 0.85 11.02 74.74
C LYS A 7 -0.56 10.43 75.06
N SER A 8 -0.87 9.94 76.27
CA SER A 8 -0.35 10.31 77.62
C SER A 8 -0.56 9.30 78.79
N ALA A 9 0.30 9.39 79.83
CA ALA A 9 -0.02 9.41 81.29
C ALA A 9 -0.49 8.14 82.07
N LYS A 10 -0.24 7.94 83.40
CA LYS A 10 0.67 8.58 84.42
C LYS A 10 0.64 7.86 85.81
N GLY A 11 1.80 7.68 86.46
CA GLY A 11 1.98 7.35 87.92
C GLY A 11 1.96 5.85 88.29
N LYS A 12 2.50 5.34 89.41
CA LYS A 12 3.30 5.81 90.59
C LYS A 12 4.34 4.68 90.91
N LYS A 13 5.42 4.75 91.72
CA LYS A 13 6.36 5.74 92.31
C LYS A 13 6.87 5.14 93.66
N GLY A 14 8.12 4.68 93.73
CA GLY A 14 8.79 4.08 94.92
C GLY A 14 9.92 3.13 94.46
N LYS A 15 11.22 3.15 94.83
CA LYS A 15 12.02 3.72 95.96
C LYS A 15 11.74 3.04 97.32
N LYS A 16 12.74 2.60 98.12
CA LYS A 16 14.22 2.75 98.05
C LYS A 16 14.98 1.77 99.00
N SER A 17 16.20 1.34 98.62
CA SER A 17 17.42 1.04 99.43
C SER A 17 17.42 0.45 100.87
N GLY A 18 18.30 -0.53 101.12
CA GLY A 18 18.93 -0.84 102.42
C GLY A 18 19.10 -2.36 102.65
N LYS A 19 20.27 -3.02 102.78
CA LYS A 19 21.70 -2.75 103.10
C LYS A 19 22.09 -3.05 104.57
N ARG A 20 22.94 -4.08 104.76
CA ARG A 20 23.57 -4.58 106.02
C ARG A 20 22.55 -5.18 107.00
N SER A 21 22.88 -6.17 107.84
CA SER A 21 24.17 -6.47 108.51
C SER A 21 24.66 -7.92 108.38
N ALA A 22 25.96 -8.12 108.56
CA ALA A 22 26.53 -9.44 108.87
C ALA A 22 26.40 -9.74 110.38
N LYS A 23 26.32 -11.02 110.75
CA LYS A 23 26.69 -11.48 112.10
C LYS A 23 27.42 -12.81 111.98
N SER A 24 28.61 -12.86 112.56
CA SER A 24 29.47 -14.05 112.61
C SER A 24 28.99 -15.02 113.70
N VAL A 25 28.88 -16.30 113.35
CA VAL A 25 29.17 -17.40 114.28
C VAL A 25 29.99 -18.43 113.52
N SER A 26 31.23 -18.65 113.96
CA SER A 26 32.04 -19.79 113.55
C SER A 26 31.72 -20.96 114.47
N GLN A 27 30.79 -21.81 114.06
CA GLN A 27 30.58 -23.12 114.69
C GLN A 27 31.12 -24.20 113.75
N SER A 28 32.31 -24.69 114.08
CA SER A 28 32.80 -25.99 113.61
C SER A 28 32.07 -27.12 114.37
N GLU A 29 30.74 -27.10 114.31
CA GLU A 29 29.97 -28.30 114.65
C GLU A 29 30.22 -29.30 113.54
N GLN A 30 30.70 -30.49 113.93
CA GLN A 30 30.65 -31.63 113.04
C GLN A 30 29.17 -31.86 112.74
N LEU A 31 28.74 -31.53 111.52
CA LEU A 31 27.43 -31.93 111.02
C LEU A 31 27.32 -33.43 111.28
N SER A 32 26.40 -33.81 112.18
CA SER A 32 26.07 -35.22 112.40
C SER A 32 25.82 -35.84 111.03
N GLU A 33 26.27 -37.06 110.80
CA GLU A 33 26.13 -37.72 109.50
C GLU A 33 24.66 -37.73 109.07
N LEU A 34 23.73 -37.81 110.03
CA LEU A 34 22.29 -37.63 109.84
C LEU A 34 21.89 -36.27 109.25
N THR A 35 22.48 -35.16 109.72
CA THR A 35 22.23 -33.81 109.20
C THR A 35 22.86 -33.62 107.81
N LYS A 36 24.03 -34.21 107.60
CA LYS A 36 24.74 -34.16 106.31
C LYS A 36 24.01 -34.99 105.25
N GLU A 37 23.52 -36.17 105.60
CA GLU A 37 22.63 -37.00 104.79
C GLU A 37 21.28 -36.32 104.53
N PHE A 38 20.68 -35.64 105.52
CA PHE A 38 19.46 -34.85 105.28
C PHE A 38 19.66 -33.81 104.17
N TYR A 39 20.76 -33.06 104.19
CA TYR A 39 21.07 -32.12 103.11
C TYR A 39 21.45 -32.81 101.79
N LEU A 40 22.12 -33.96 101.81
CA LEU A 40 22.39 -34.76 100.59
C LEU A 40 21.09 -35.32 99.96
N ILE A 41 20.13 -35.74 100.77
CA ILE A 41 18.79 -36.17 100.32
C ILE A 41 18.02 -34.98 99.74
N GLN A 42 18.08 -33.82 100.40
CA GLN A 42 17.46 -32.59 99.90
C GLN A 42 18.10 -32.11 98.58
N ILE A 43 19.42 -32.22 98.44
CA ILE A 43 20.14 -31.94 97.19
C ILE A 43 19.67 -32.92 96.09
N LYS A 44 19.61 -34.22 96.37
CA LYS A 44 19.12 -35.24 95.40
C LYS A 44 17.66 -34.99 94.96
N ASP A 45 16.76 -34.57 95.84
CA ASP A 45 15.39 -34.18 95.46
C ASP A 45 15.36 -32.92 94.59
N LEU A 46 16.14 -31.90 94.94
CA LEU A 46 16.26 -30.67 94.15
C LEU A 46 16.89 -30.93 92.78
N GLU A 47 17.93 -31.75 92.70
CA GLU A 47 18.55 -32.23 91.46
C GLU A 47 17.54 -33.00 90.61
N TYR A 48 16.81 -33.96 91.18
CA TYR A 48 15.76 -34.71 90.49
C TYR A 48 14.62 -33.80 89.99
N ARG A 49 14.23 -32.79 90.77
CA ARG A 49 13.30 -31.73 90.32
C ARG A 49 13.88 -30.91 89.18
N ILE A 50 15.15 -30.53 89.23
CA ILE A 50 15.84 -29.82 88.15
C ILE A 50 15.85 -30.70 86.89
N THR A 51 16.19 -31.98 86.98
CA THR A 51 16.16 -32.90 85.81
C THR A 51 14.75 -33.07 85.25
N ARG A 52 13.72 -33.12 86.11
CA ARG A 52 12.32 -33.18 85.69
C ARG A 52 11.86 -31.88 85.01
N TYR A 53 12.30 -30.72 85.50
CA TYR A 53 12.00 -29.44 84.85
C TYR A 53 12.77 -29.26 83.55
N GLN A 54 14.05 -29.65 83.48
CA GLN A 54 14.84 -29.68 82.25
C GLN A 54 14.13 -30.52 81.19
N LYS A 55 13.86 -31.81 81.46
CA LYS A 55 13.13 -32.70 80.53
C LYS A 55 11.80 -32.11 80.05
N LYS A 56 11.09 -31.35 80.90
CA LYS A 56 9.85 -30.68 80.52
C LYS A 56 10.07 -29.39 79.73
N CYS A 57 11.16 -28.66 79.94
CA CYS A 57 11.58 -27.58 79.05
C CYS A 57 11.98 -28.16 77.68
N ASP A 58 12.79 -29.21 77.64
CA ASP A 58 13.23 -29.88 76.40
C ASP A 58 12.01 -30.39 75.60
N GLU A 59 11.04 -31.02 76.27
CA GLU A 59 9.75 -31.45 75.69
C GLU A 59 8.93 -30.28 75.13
N LEU A 60 8.86 -29.16 75.86
CA LEU A 60 8.15 -27.96 75.43
C LEU A 60 8.88 -27.24 74.28
N GLU A 61 10.21 -27.24 74.24
CA GLU A 61 10.98 -26.69 73.13
C GLU A 61 10.81 -27.54 71.87
N LEU A 62 10.86 -28.86 71.96
CA LEU A 62 10.58 -29.78 70.86
C LEU A 62 9.13 -29.64 70.34
N LEU A 63 8.14 -29.46 71.21
CA LEU A 63 6.76 -29.16 70.81
C LEU A 63 6.63 -27.79 70.13
N ASN A 64 7.26 -26.76 70.68
CA ASN A 64 7.26 -25.41 70.11
C ASN A 64 7.98 -25.36 68.74
N GLN A 65 9.04 -26.16 68.57
CA GLN A 65 9.71 -26.34 67.27
C GLN A 65 8.82 -27.06 66.26
N LYS A 66 8.14 -28.15 66.65
CA LYS A 66 7.15 -28.83 65.79
C LYS A 66 6.01 -27.88 65.36
N TYR A 67 5.44 -27.10 66.28
CA TYR A 67 4.39 -26.14 65.95
C TYR A 67 4.88 -24.99 65.03
N LYS A 68 6.15 -24.56 65.16
CA LYS A 68 6.75 -23.63 64.18
C LYS A 68 6.86 -24.27 62.81
N GLU A 69 7.39 -25.49 62.73
CA GLU A 69 7.48 -26.21 61.45
C GLU A 69 6.10 -26.43 60.80
N GLU A 70 5.08 -26.80 61.56
CA GLU A 70 3.70 -26.95 61.05
C GLU A 70 3.12 -25.61 60.57
N LYS A 71 3.40 -24.52 61.29
CA LYS A 71 3.02 -23.16 60.87
C LYS A 71 3.76 -22.74 59.59
N ASP A 72 5.05 -22.99 59.49
CA ASP A 72 5.85 -22.61 58.32
C ASP A 72 5.46 -23.45 57.09
N LYS A 73 5.17 -24.75 57.28
CA LYS A 73 4.60 -25.65 56.25
C LYS A 73 3.20 -25.17 55.80
N THR A 74 2.33 -24.77 56.71
CA THR A 74 0.98 -24.28 56.36
C THR A 74 1.01 -22.89 55.71
N GLU A 75 1.88 -21.98 56.14
CA GLU A 75 2.12 -20.70 55.43
C GLU A 75 2.71 -20.91 54.03
N SER A 76 3.64 -21.85 53.87
CA SER A 76 4.20 -22.18 52.55
C SER A 76 3.12 -22.77 51.63
N ASN A 77 2.30 -23.70 52.13
CA ASN A 77 1.20 -24.26 51.36
C ASN A 77 0.16 -23.19 50.99
N MET A 78 -0.16 -22.27 51.90
CA MET A 78 -1.10 -21.18 51.63
C MET A 78 -0.56 -20.20 50.57
N LYS A 79 0.75 -19.89 50.59
CA LYS A 79 1.41 -19.11 49.53
C LYS A 79 1.35 -19.84 48.19
N ASN A 80 1.77 -21.10 48.13
CA ASN A 80 1.73 -21.90 46.90
C ASN A 80 0.31 -21.99 46.29
N ILE A 81 -0.73 -22.11 47.12
CA ILE A 81 -2.14 -22.09 46.67
C ILE A 81 -2.55 -20.70 46.19
N MET A 82 -2.14 -19.63 46.88
CA MET A 82 -2.40 -18.25 46.47
C MET A 82 -1.73 -17.91 45.13
N ASP A 83 -0.46 -18.26 44.97
CA ASP A 83 0.32 -18.05 43.74
C ASP A 83 -0.28 -18.85 42.57
N TYR A 84 -0.71 -20.10 42.82
CA TYR A 84 -1.43 -20.90 41.82
C TYR A 84 -2.75 -20.25 41.40
N LEU A 85 -3.61 -19.89 42.36
CA LEU A 85 -4.91 -19.28 42.07
C LEU A 85 -4.77 -17.93 41.39
N GLN A 86 -3.79 -17.11 41.79
CA GLN A 86 -3.50 -15.83 41.15
C GLN A 86 -2.94 -16.04 39.73
N SER A 87 -2.10 -17.04 39.49
CA SER A 87 -1.64 -17.41 38.16
C SER A 87 -2.79 -17.92 37.26
N GLU A 88 -3.75 -18.67 37.81
CA GLU A 88 -4.92 -19.10 37.04
C GLU A 88 -5.91 -17.95 36.78
N ILE A 89 -6.14 -17.05 37.74
CA ILE A 89 -6.93 -15.82 37.52
C ILE A 89 -6.33 -14.99 36.39
N HIS A 90 -5.04 -14.69 36.42
CA HIS A 90 -4.39 -13.92 35.34
C HIS A 90 -4.54 -14.61 33.98
N LYS A 91 -4.36 -15.94 33.89
CA LYS A 91 -4.62 -16.70 32.65
C LYS A 91 -6.09 -16.62 32.18
N LYS A 92 -7.06 -16.55 33.09
CA LYS A 92 -8.46 -16.30 32.71
C LYS A 92 -8.63 -14.87 32.21
N ASP A 93 -8.05 -13.87 32.87
CA ASP A 93 -8.14 -12.48 32.44
C ASP A 93 -7.50 -12.27 31.05
N ASP A 94 -6.32 -12.86 30.80
CA ASP A 94 -5.65 -12.87 29.49
C ASP A 94 -6.58 -13.47 28.41
N THR A 95 -7.13 -14.68 28.64
CA THR A 95 -8.06 -15.29 27.66
C THR A 95 -9.38 -14.51 27.51
N ILE A 96 -9.80 -13.75 28.53
CA ILE A 96 -10.95 -12.85 28.44
C ILE A 96 -10.62 -11.62 27.57
N LEU A 97 -9.38 -11.13 27.58
CA LEU A 97 -8.92 -10.07 26.68
C LEU A 97 -8.82 -10.58 25.24
N ASP A 98 -8.16 -11.72 24.99
CA ASP A 98 -8.08 -12.37 23.66
C ASP A 98 -9.47 -12.57 23.04
N LEU A 99 -10.44 -13.05 23.83
CA LEU A 99 -11.81 -13.27 23.39
C LEU A 99 -12.58 -11.96 23.14
N LYS A 100 -12.32 -10.90 23.91
CA LYS A 100 -12.90 -9.56 23.67
C LYS A 100 -12.35 -8.97 22.37
N ASP A 101 -11.04 -8.98 22.17
CA ASP A 101 -10.41 -8.40 20.98
C ASP A 101 -10.81 -9.16 19.71
N ARG A 102 -10.88 -10.50 19.77
CA ARG A 102 -11.43 -11.32 18.69
C ARG A 102 -12.90 -11.01 18.40
N LEU A 103 -13.73 -10.80 19.43
CA LEU A 103 -15.14 -10.43 19.27
C LEU A 103 -15.29 -9.03 18.66
N LEU A 104 -14.47 -8.08 19.09
CA LEU A 104 -14.45 -6.70 18.61
C LEU A 104 -14.02 -6.64 17.14
N GLY A 105 -12.93 -7.32 16.77
CA GLY A 105 -12.49 -7.45 15.37
C GLY A 105 -13.51 -8.18 14.48
N THR A 106 -14.19 -9.21 15.00
CA THR A 106 -15.28 -9.89 14.27
C THR A 106 -16.48 -8.96 14.05
N GLN A 107 -16.83 -8.14 15.04
CA GLN A 107 -17.93 -7.17 14.92
C GLN A 107 -17.56 -6.03 13.96
N GLN A 108 -16.32 -5.52 13.98
CA GLN A 108 -15.82 -4.54 13.02
C GLN A 108 -15.84 -5.09 11.58
N ALA A 109 -15.37 -6.32 11.35
CA ALA A 109 -15.41 -6.94 10.02
C ALA A 109 -16.84 -7.07 9.49
N LYS A 110 -17.77 -7.53 10.32
CA LYS A 110 -19.20 -7.64 10.02
C LYS A 110 -19.85 -6.29 9.71
N ASP A 111 -19.52 -5.23 10.44
CA ASP A 111 -20.08 -3.91 10.18
C ASP A 111 -19.47 -3.24 8.93
N ALA A 112 -18.18 -3.47 8.65
CA ALA A 112 -17.56 -3.08 7.39
C ALA A 112 -18.13 -3.84 6.18
N GLU A 113 -18.45 -5.14 6.32
CA GLU A 113 -19.17 -5.89 5.29
C GLU A 113 -20.56 -5.31 5.02
N LYS A 114 -21.35 -5.01 6.07
CA LYS A 114 -22.65 -4.33 5.91
C LYS A 114 -22.50 -3.01 5.15
N GLU A 115 -21.56 -2.16 5.55
CA GLU A 115 -21.36 -0.86 4.90
C GLU A 115 -21.04 -1.05 3.41
N GLN A 116 -20.18 -2.01 3.06
CA GLN A 116 -19.93 -2.36 1.66
C GLN A 116 -21.18 -2.86 0.92
N TYR A 117 -22.06 -3.64 1.57
CA TYR A 117 -23.32 -4.08 0.97
C TYR A 117 -24.32 -2.94 0.80
N GLU A 118 -24.42 -2.02 1.77
CA GLU A 118 -25.27 -0.83 1.70
C GLU A 118 -24.77 0.15 0.62
N GLN A 119 -23.46 0.39 0.54
CA GLN A 119 -22.85 1.17 -0.55
C GLN A 119 -23.12 0.53 -1.93
N LYS A 120 -22.98 -0.80 -2.08
CA LYS A 120 -23.32 -1.52 -3.32
C LYS A 120 -24.81 -1.40 -3.67
N LEU A 121 -25.69 -1.51 -2.67
CA LEU A 121 -27.14 -1.36 -2.84
C LEU A 121 -27.52 0.07 -3.26
N GLN A 122 -26.85 1.08 -2.69
CA GLN A 122 -27.06 2.48 -3.05
C GLN A 122 -26.50 2.81 -4.43
N GLN A 123 -25.33 2.29 -4.81
CA GLN A 123 -24.78 2.40 -6.16
C GLN A 123 -25.75 1.79 -7.18
N LEU A 124 -26.22 0.56 -6.96
CA LEU A 124 -27.16 -0.11 -7.86
C LEU A 124 -28.51 0.62 -7.96
N ARG A 125 -29.03 1.17 -6.85
CA ARG A 125 -30.23 2.03 -6.87
C ARG A 125 -30.02 3.31 -7.70
N ASN A 126 -28.87 3.96 -7.56
CA ASN A 126 -28.53 5.14 -8.34
C ASN A 126 -28.36 4.81 -9.83
N GLU A 127 -27.73 3.67 -10.16
CA GLU A 127 -27.60 3.18 -11.54
C GLU A 127 -28.97 2.89 -12.17
N PHE A 128 -29.87 2.19 -11.47
CA PHE A 128 -31.24 1.95 -11.96
C PHE A 128 -32.05 3.25 -12.11
N GLN A 129 -31.93 4.20 -11.18
CA GLN A 129 -32.63 5.48 -11.29
C GLN A 129 -32.08 6.32 -12.45
N ASN A 130 -30.76 6.39 -12.63
CA ASN A 130 -30.13 7.05 -13.79
C ASN A 130 -30.58 6.41 -15.12
N MET A 131 -30.61 5.07 -15.20
CA MET A 131 -31.04 4.36 -16.41
C MET A 131 -32.54 4.59 -16.70
N LYS A 132 -33.38 4.62 -15.67
CA LYS A 132 -34.81 4.98 -15.79
C LYS A 132 -34.98 6.41 -16.29
N ASP A 133 -34.22 7.36 -15.77
CA ASP A 133 -34.32 8.78 -16.16
C ASP A 133 -33.79 9.00 -17.58
N GLN A 134 -32.73 8.30 -17.99
CA GLN A 134 -32.26 8.23 -19.38
C GLN A 134 -33.37 7.72 -20.31
N LEU A 135 -33.91 6.52 -20.06
CA LEU A 135 -34.99 5.94 -20.87
C LEU A 135 -36.27 6.80 -20.86
N THR A 136 -36.55 7.52 -19.78
CA THR A 136 -37.66 8.48 -19.71
C THR A 136 -37.39 9.68 -20.62
N SER A 137 -36.18 10.24 -20.59
CA SER A 137 -35.78 11.35 -21.48
C SER A 137 -35.77 10.95 -22.96
N GLU A 138 -35.34 9.73 -23.29
CA GLU A 138 -35.40 9.18 -24.65
C GLU A 138 -36.84 9.02 -25.12
N ASN A 139 -37.74 8.49 -24.28
CA ASN A 139 -39.17 8.41 -24.60
C ASN A 139 -39.80 9.80 -24.81
N MET A 140 -39.42 10.82 -24.03
CA MET A 140 -39.89 12.20 -24.25
C MET A 140 -39.38 12.77 -25.59
N ILE A 141 -38.12 12.52 -25.94
CA ILE A 141 -37.53 12.95 -27.23
C ILE A 141 -38.19 12.20 -28.41
N LEU A 142 -38.47 10.91 -28.26
CA LEU A 142 -39.17 10.11 -29.27
C LEU A 142 -40.63 10.54 -29.44
N GLY A 143 -41.33 10.86 -28.34
CA GLY A 143 -42.68 11.45 -28.39
C GLY A 143 -42.71 12.81 -29.10
N GLY A 144 -41.73 13.69 -28.81
CA GLY A 144 -41.59 14.97 -29.52
C GLY A 144 -41.31 14.79 -31.02
N LYS A 145 -40.46 13.82 -31.39
CA LYS A 145 -40.22 13.46 -32.80
C LYS A 145 -41.47 12.91 -33.47
N LEU A 146 -42.23 12.04 -32.80
CA LEU A 146 -43.49 11.49 -33.30
C LEU A 146 -44.50 12.59 -33.59
N ALA A 147 -44.72 13.51 -32.63
CA ALA A 147 -45.60 14.65 -32.81
C ALA A 147 -45.18 15.54 -34.01
N SER A 148 -43.88 15.79 -34.19
CA SER A 148 -43.40 16.56 -35.36
C SER A 148 -43.59 15.83 -36.70
N LEU A 149 -43.59 14.49 -36.69
CA LEU A 149 -43.84 13.66 -37.87
C LEU A 149 -45.34 13.58 -38.19
N GLU A 150 -46.19 13.53 -37.17
CA GLU A 150 -47.65 13.65 -37.30
C GLU A 150 -48.04 15.04 -37.83
N GLU A 151 -47.46 16.11 -37.31
CA GLU A 151 -47.67 17.47 -37.84
C GLU A 151 -47.23 17.57 -39.32
N PHE A 152 -46.03 17.08 -39.65
CA PHE A 152 -45.55 17.04 -41.04
C PHE A 152 -46.48 16.23 -41.95
N LYS A 153 -47.02 15.10 -41.47
CA LYS A 153 -47.99 14.30 -42.22
C LYS A 153 -49.26 15.10 -42.51
N VAL A 154 -49.81 15.79 -41.51
CA VAL A 154 -50.99 16.65 -41.67
C VAL A 154 -50.72 17.80 -42.64
N GLN A 155 -49.61 18.55 -42.46
CA GLN A 155 -49.22 19.63 -43.37
C GLN A 155 -49.07 19.16 -44.83
N ARG A 156 -48.52 17.95 -45.04
CA ARG A 156 -48.41 17.31 -46.35
C ARG A 156 -49.78 16.97 -46.94
N GLU A 157 -50.69 16.41 -46.16
CA GLU A 157 -52.04 16.04 -46.61
C GLU A 157 -52.88 17.29 -46.93
N ASP A 158 -52.75 18.35 -46.13
CA ASP A 158 -53.27 19.70 -46.39
C ASP A 158 -52.74 20.29 -47.71
N LEU A 159 -51.44 20.16 -47.97
CA LEU A 159 -50.81 20.68 -49.20
C LEU A 159 -51.24 19.89 -50.43
N MET A 160 -51.31 18.55 -50.34
CA MET A 160 -51.85 17.70 -51.40
C MET A 160 -53.31 18.05 -51.72
N SER A 161 -54.15 18.28 -50.70
CA SER A 161 -55.54 18.69 -50.91
C SER A 161 -55.69 20.09 -51.52
N LYS A 162 -54.69 20.97 -51.33
CA LYS A 162 -54.65 22.30 -51.99
C LYS A 162 -54.18 22.20 -53.43
N MET A 163 -53.22 21.31 -53.73
CA MET A 163 -52.80 21.05 -55.11
C MET A 163 -53.95 20.45 -55.94
N THR A 164 -54.63 19.41 -55.45
CA THR A 164 -55.75 18.82 -56.18
C THR A 164 -56.94 19.78 -56.34
N ALA A 165 -57.18 20.68 -55.37
CA ALA A 165 -58.16 21.75 -55.53
C ALA A 165 -57.78 22.72 -56.66
N LEU A 166 -56.52 23.14 -56.74
CA LEU A 166 -56.02 24.04 -57.80
C LEU A 166 -55.98 23.35 -59.17
N GLU A 167 -55.62 22.07 -59.24
CA GLU A 167 -55.67 21.26 -60.46
C GLU A 167 -57.10 21.18 -61.01
N ASN A 168 -58.09 20.93 -60.15
CA ASN A 168 -59.52 20.94 -60.51
C ASN A 168 -60.00 22.35 -60.94
N GLU A 169 -59.51 23.43 -60.32
CA GLU A 169 -59.84 24.80 -60.76
C GLU A 169 -59.24 25.15 -62.13
N ILE A 170 -58.03 24.68 -62.42
CA ILE A 170 -57.37 24.85 -63.73
C ILE A 170 -58.10 24.04 -64.80
N GLU A 171 -58.39 22.75 -64.56
CA GLU A 171 -59.17 21.94 -65.50
C GLU A 171 -60.55 22.55 -65.76
N LYS A 172 -61.21 23.10 -64.73
CA LYS A 172 -62.48 23.81 -64.90
C LYS A 172 -62.33 25.09 -65.74
N ARG A 173 -61.24 25.85 -65.58
CA ARG A 173 -60.94 27.05 -66.38
C ARG A 173 -60.63 26.72 -67.83
N ASP A 174 -59.86 25.68 -68.08
CA ASP A 174 -59.53 25.24 -69.43
C ASP A 174 -60.78 24.75 -70.16
N ASN A 175 -61.68 24.04 -69.48
CA ASN A 175 -62.99 23.66 -70.02
C ASN A 175 -63.90 24.88 -70.26
N GLU A 176 -63.98 25.84 -69.31
CA GLU A 176 -64.71 27.11 -69.47
C GLU A 176 -64.23 27.88 -70.71
N HIS A 177 -62.91 28.06 -70.86
CA HIS A 177 -62.31 28.77 -71.99
C HIS A 177 -62.40 27.99 -73.31
N GLN A 178 -62.31 26.66 -73.30
CA GLN A 178 -62.49 25.85 -74.51
C GLN A 178 -63.94 25.93 -75.01
N GLU A 179 -64.93 25.98 -74.11
CA GLU A 179 -66.30 26.30 -74.50
C GLU A 179 -66.44 27.74 -75.04
N GLU A 180 -65.78 28.74 -74.44
CA GLU A 180 -65.79 30.13 -74.93
C GLU A 180 -65.18 30.25 -76.33
N ILE A 181 -64.04 29.61 -76.58
CA ILE A 181 -63.41 29.51 -77.90
C ILE A 181 -64.38 28.89 -78.89
N TYR A 182 -64.99 27.74 -78.57
CA TYR A 182 -65.98 27.09 -79.45
C TYR A 182 -67.20 28.00 -79.74
N LYS A 183 -67.71 28.73 -78.75
CA LYS A 183 -68.79 29.72 -78.91
C LYS A 183 -68.37 30.88 -79.82
N LEU A 184 -67.14 31.38 -79.67
CA LEU A 184 -66.57 32.46 -80.47
C LEU A 184 -66.27 32.02 -81.92
N GLU A 185 -65.67 30.86 -82.13
CA GLU A 185 -65.44 30.26 -83.45
C GLU A 185 -66.76 30.04 -84.20
N ARG A 186 -67.75 29.42 -83.54
CA ARG A 186 -69.09 29.22 -84.10
C ARG A 186 -69.74 30.54 -84.50
N LYS A 187 -69.63 31.58 -83.66
CA LYS A 187 -70.10 32.93 -83.99
C LYS A 187 -69.33 33.53 -85.16
N GLN A 188 -67.99 33.44 -85.16
CA GLN A 188 -67.14 33.97 -86.22
C GLN A 188 -67.43 33.30 -87.57
N VAL A 189 -67.69 31.99 -87.61
CA VAL A 189 -68.09 31.27 -88.83
C VAL A 189 -69.42 31.81 -89.37
N VAL A 190 -70.42 32.03 -88.50
CA VAL A 190 -71.73 32.61 -88.88
C VAL A 190 -71.60 34.06 -89.35
N ASP A 191 -70.89 34.91 -88.60
CA ASP A 191 -70.66 36.32 -88.97
C ASP A 191 -69.82 36.44 -90.26
N LYS A 192 -68.85 35.54 -90.49
CA LYS A 192 -68.05 35.46 -91.73
C LYS A 192 -68.88 35.01 -92.93
N ASP A 193 -69.84 34.11 -92.75
CA ASP A 193 -70.79 33.75 -93.80
C ASP A 193 -71.80 34.87 -94.09
N ARG A 194 -72.34 35.55 -93.06
CA ARG A 194 -73.17 36.75 -93.25
C ARG A 194 -72.39 37.84 -93.98
N LEU A 195 -71.17 38.13 -93.55
CA LEU A 195 -70.31 39.14 -94.16
C LEU A 195 -69.90 38.76 -95.58
N LYS A 196 -69.69 37.48 -95.91
CA LYS A 196 -69.51 37.02 -97.30
C LYS A 196 -70.75 37.33 -98.15
N LYS A 197 -71.95 37.05 -97.65
CA LYS A 197 -73.22 37.32 -98.35
C LYS A 197 -73.42 38.84 -98.56
N GLU A 198 -73.20 39.65 -97.52
CA GLU A 198 -73.19 41.11 -97.62
C GLU A 198 -72.12 41.63 -98.59
N MET A 199 -70.89 41.07 -98.55
CA MET A 199 -69.78 41.46 -99.41
C MET A 199 -70.06 41.12 -100.87
N VAL A 200 -70.58 39.93 -101.19
CA VAL A 200 -70.95 39.56 -102.57
C VAL A 200 -72.04 40.51 -103.09
N MET A 201 -73.04 40.82 -102.27
CA MET A 201 -74.09 41.79 -102.61
C MET A 201 -73.49 43.20 -102.87
N ARG A 202 -72.67 43.72 -101.95
CA ARG A 202 -72.03 45.04 -102.10
C ARG A 202 -71.02 45.07 -103.24
N VAL A 203 -70.27 43.99 -103.49
CA VAL A 203 -69.31 43.90 -104.61
C VAL A 203 -70.03 43.83 -105.95
N ASN A 204 -71.17 43.15 -106.06
CA ASN A 204 -72.00 43.19 -107.26
C ASN A 204 -72.54 44.61 -107.52
N GLN A 205 -73.02 45.29 -106.47
CA GLN A 205 -73.52 46.66 -106.58
C GLN A 205 -72.40 47.68 -106.88
N VAL A 206 -71.26 47.59 -106.18
CA VAL A 206 -70.08 48.41 -106.44
C VAL A 206 -69.49 48.09 -107.82
N ALA A 207 -69.51 46.85 -108.32
CA ALA A 207 -69.06 46.56 -109.69
C ALA A 207 -69.98 47.17 -110.76
N ALA A 208 -71.28 47.30 -110.49
CA ALA A 208 -72.19 48.06 -111.36
C ALA A 208 -71.88 49.57 -111.31
N GLU A 209 -71.61 50.13 -110.14
CA GLU A 209 -71.18 51.53 -109.97
C GLU A 209 -69.79 51.80 -110.60
N PHE A 210 -68.81 50.91 -110.39
CA PHE A 210 -67.45 51.04 -110.93
C PHE A 210 -67.43 50.93 -112.44
N ARG A 211 -68.31 50.13 -113.06
CA ARG A 211 -68.50 50.11 -114.52
C ARG A 211 -69.08 51.43 -115.06
N LYS A 212 -69.89 52.16 -114.28
CA LYS A 212 -70.32 53.53 -114.63
C LYS A 212 -69.21 54.57 -114.41
N VAL A 213 -68.48 54.49 -113.30
CA VAL A 213 -67.55 55.54 -112.85
C VAL A 213 -66.14 55.40 -113.46
N SER A 214 -65.61 54.18 -113.60
CA SER A 214 -64.28 53.94 -114.17
C SER A 214 -64.17 54.32 -115.64
N ASN A 215 -65.29 54.36 -116.37
CA ASN A 215 -65.35 54.88 -117.74
C ASN A 215 -65.30 56.42 -117.81
N LYS A 216 -65.32 57.13 -116.66
CA LYS A 216 -65.56 58.58 -116.62
C LYS A 216 -64.40 59.43 -116.09
N GLN A 217 -63.50 58.89 -115.26
CA GLN A 217 -62.32 59.65 -114.77
C GLN A 217 -61.17 58.76 -114.28
N MET A 218 -59.98 58.97 -114.85
CA MET A 218 -58.70 58.39 -114.39
C MET A 218 -57.64 59.52 -114.37
N ALA A 219 -57.74 60.41 -113.38
CA ALA A 219 -56.82 61.54 -113.22
C ALA A 219 -55.48 61.11 -112.60
N GLU A 220 -54.38 61.66 -113.10
CA GLU A 220 -53.02 61.18 -112.78
C GLU A 220 -52.54 61.60 -111.38
N THR A 221 -53.00 62.73 -110.84
CA THR A 221 -52.66 63.25 -109.51
C THR A 221 -52.89 62.23 -108.38
N THR A 222 -53.96 61.44 -108.48
CA THR A 222 -54.29 60.38 -107.50
C THR A 222 -53.22 59.29 -107.49
N LYS A 223 -52.66 58.93 -108.65
CA LYS A 223 -51.58 57.93 -108.77
C LYS A 223 -50.30 58.40 -108.08
N ARG A 224 -50.00 59.71 -108.13
CA ARG A 224 -48.86 60.31 -107.42
C ARG A 224 -49.03 60.24 -105.90
N THR A 225 -50.19 60.66 -105.40
CA THR A 225 -50.51 60.64 -103.95
C THR A 225 -50.44 59.22 -103.37
N ILE A 226 -50.82 58.20 -104.14
CA ILE A 226 -50.67 56.78 -103.76
C ILE A 226 -49.19 56.39 -103.64
N ARG A 227 -48.33 56.78 -104.61
CA ARG A 227 -46.87 56.49 -104.55
C ARG A 227 -46.19 57.13 -103.35
N GLU A 228 -46.56 58.37 -103.03
CA GLU A 228 -46.00 59.11 -101.88
C GLU A 228 -46.44 58.47 -100.54
N ASN A 229 -47.70 58.04 -100.41
CA ASN A 229 -48.17 57.26 -99.26
C ASN A 229 -47.48 55.89 -99.14
N VAL A 230 -47.26 55.17 -100.24
CA VAL A 230 -46.52 53.89 -100.24
C VAL A 230 -45.07 54.09 -99.77
N SER A 231 -44.43 55.20 -100.15
CA SER A 231 -43.09 55.55 -99.67
C SER A 231 -43.06 55.83 -98.17
N ILE A 232 -44.00 56.63 -97.66
CA ILE A 232 -44.13 56.94 -96.22
C ILE A 232 -44.40 55.66 -95.41
N ASN A 233 -45.34 54.81 -95.86
CA ASN A 233 -45.63 53.53 -95.20
C ASN A 233 -44.42 52.57 -95.18
N SER A 234 -43.59 52.58 -96.24
CA SER A 234 -42.34 51.81 -96.26
C SER A 234 -41.29 52.33 -95.26
N GLN A 235 -41.27 53.63 -94.98
CA GLN A 235 -40.41 54.21 -93.94
C GLN A 235 -40.96 53.91 -92.53
N LEU A 236 -42.27 54.02 -92.32
CA LEU A 236 -42.93 53.68 -91.05
C LEU A 236 -42.74 52.19 -90.70
N ALA A 237 -42.83 51.29 -91.68
CA ALA A 237 -42.53 49.87 -91.48
C ALA A 237 -41.10 49.67 -90.93
N LYS A 238 -40.07 50.23 -91.59
CA LYS A 238 -38.67 50.13 -91.13
C LYS A 238 -38.44 50.72 -89.74
N MET A 239 -39.13 51.80 -89.39
CA MET A 239 -39.07 52.36 -88.03
C MET A 239 -39.75 51.45 -87.00
N SER A 240 -40.85 50.79 -87.36
CA SER A 240 -41.51 49.78 -86.54
C SER A 240 -40.62 48.54 -86.34
N ASP A 241 -39.99 48.05 -87.40
CA ASP A 241 -39.07 46.91 -87.36
C ASP A 241 -37.89 47.21 -86.41
N LYS A 242 -37.22 48.36 -86.59
CA LYS A 242 -36.11 48.81 -85.73
C LYS A 242 -36.56 49.05 -84.27
N THR A 243 -37.80 49.44 -84.05
CA THR A 243 -38.37 49.56 -82.69
C THR A 243 -38.57 48.18 -82.07
N MET A 244 -39.04 47.19 -82.83
CA MET A 244 -39.23 45.83 -82.34
C MET A 244 -37.90 45.13 -82.06
N GLU A 245 -36.86 45.34 -82.88
CA GLU A 245 -35.49 44.91 -82.59
C GLU A 245 -34.97 45.46 -81.25
N LEU A 246 -35.19 46.76 -80.99
CA LEU A 246 -34.75 47.41 -79.74
C LEU A 246 -35.53 46.91 -78.51
N ILE A 247 -36.80 46.55 -78.66
CA ILE A 247 -37.59 45.91 -77.59
C ILE A 247 -37.02 44.51 -77.29
N GLN A 248 -36.76 43.71 -78.33
CA GLN A 248 -36.16 42.38 -78.18
C GLN A 248 -34.80 42.46 -77.49
N GLU A 249 -33.89 43.34 -77.94
CA GLU A 249 -32.60 43.56 -77.29
C GLU A 249 -32.73 43.99 -75.81
N ASN A 250 -33.71 44.85 -75.51
CA ASN A 250 -33.97 45.31 -74.14
C ASN A 250 -34.48 44.18 -73.22
N ASP A 251 -35.34 43.29 -73.71
CA ASP A 251 -35.82 42.13 -72.95
C ASP A 251 -34.75 41.05 -72.81
N ASP A 252 -33.91 40.85 -73.83
CA ASP A 252 -32.74 39.98 -73.79
C ASP A 252 -31.71 40.47 -72.74
N LEU A 253 -31.54 41.79 -72.61
CA LEU A 253 -30.71 42.41 -71.58
C LEU A 253 -31.31 42.23 -70.17
N LYS A 254 -32.62 42.41 -69.97
CA LYS A 254 -33.30 42.11 -68.69
C LYS A 254 -33.16 40.64 -68.29
N ALA A 255 -33.26 39.72 -69.26
CA ALA A 255 -33.09 38.29 -69.02
C ALA A 255 -31.65 37.96 -68.56
N LYS A 256 -30.64 38.59 -69.18
CA LYS A 256 -29.23 38.47 -68.78
C LYS A 256 -28.99 39.08 -67.39
N GLU A 257 -29.52 40.28 -67.12
CA GLU A 257 -29.46 40.94 -65.81
C GLU A 257 -30.05 40.06 -64.71
N LYS A 258 -31.27 39.55 -64.90
CA LYS A 258 -31.95 38.66 -63.95
C LYS A 258 -31.12 37.39 -63.67
N LYS A 259 -30.52 36.79 -64.70
CA LYS A 259 -29.65 35.62 -64.56
C LYS A 259 -28.36 35.93 -63.80
N HIS A 260 -27.72 37.08 -64.07
CA HIS A 260 -26.53 37.51 -63.34
C HIS A 260 -26.84 37.84 -61.88
N LYS A 261 -27.99 38.45 -61.58
CA LYS A 261 -28.44 38.69 -60.22
C LYS A 261 -28.62 37.38 -59.44
N GLN A 262 -29.33 36.40 -60.02
CA GLN A 262 -29.47 35.06 -59.42
C GLN A 262 -28.12 34.36 -59.20
N GLN A 263 -27.14 34.58 -60.09
CA GLN A 263 -25.79 34.05 -59.93
C GLN A 263 -25.03 34.74 -58.77
N ILE A 264 -25.19 36.05 -58.60
CA ILE A 264 -24.62 36.80 -57.47
C ILE A 264 -25.24 36.34 -56.15
N ASP A 265 -26.58 36.25 -56.07
CA ASP A 265 -27.31 35.80 -54.88
C ASP A 265 -26.83 34.41 -54.42
N LEU A 266 -26.60 33.49 -55.36
CA LEU A 266 -26.08 32.13 -55.10
C LEU A 266 -24.61 32.15 -54.66
N LEU A 267 -23.76 32.96 -55.28
CA LEU A 267 -22.35 33.10 -54.89
C LEU A 267 -22.20 33.70 -53.49
N GLU A 268 -22.97 34.74 -53.16
CA GLU A 268 -23.03 35.31 -51.81
C GLU A 268 -23.47 34.28 -50.77
N SER A 269 -24.47 33.45 -51.08
CA SER A 269 -24.92 32.38 -50.17
C SER A 269 -23.81 31.35 -49.92
N ASN A 270 -23.11 30.95 -50.98
CA ASN A 270 -21.98 30.02 -50.90
C ASN A 270 -20.81 30.62 -50.10
N GLU A 271 -20.46 31.90 -50.32
CA GLU A 271 -19.44 32.59 -49.54
C GLU A 271 -19.81 32.65 -48.04
N LYS A 272 -21.07 32.99 -47.72
CA LYS A 272 -21.58 33.02 -46.33
C LYS A 272 -21.56 31.64 -45.68
N GLU A 273 -21.74 30.56 -46.44
CA GLU A 273 -21.53 29.19 -45.95
C GLU A 273 -20.04 28.83 -45.76
N LEU A 274 -19.19 29.17 -46.73
CA LEU A 274 -17.75 28.90 -46.67
C LEU A 274 -17.09 29.66 -45.52
N ALA A 275 -17.51 30.91 -45.26
CA ALA A 275 -17.07 31.68 -44.09
C ALA A 275 -17.46 31.01 -42.77
N LYS A 276 -18.70 30.50 -42.64
CA LYS A 276 -19.16 29.73 -41.46
C LYS A 276 -18.34 28.44 -41.28
N LYS A 277 -18.17 27.67 -42.36
CA LYS A 277 -17.40 26.40 -42.39
C LYS A 277 -15.92 26.64 -42.04
N ASN A 278 -15.32 27.71 -42.56
CA ASN A 278 -13.95 28.11 -42.23
C ASN A 278 -13.84 28.53 -40.75
N HIS A 279 -14.79 29.33 -40.23
CA HIS A 279 -14.80 29.71 -38.82
C HIS A 279 -14.95 28.51 -37.87
N SER A 280 -15.84 27.55 -38.18
CA SER A 280 -15.94 26.31 -37.40
C SER A 280 -14.66 25.47 -37.46
N ASN A 281 -14.05 25.35 -38.64
CA ASN A 281 -12.79 24.63 -38.81
C ASN A 281 -11.65 25.31 -38.05
N GLN A 282 -11.56 26.64 -38.08
CA GLN A 282 -10.57 27.40 -37.31
C GLN A 282 -10.77 27.24 -35.79
N LYS A 283 -12.03 27.15 -35.31
CA LYS A 283 -12.32 26.82 -33.91
C LYS A 283 -11.88 25.40 -33.55
N ILE A 284 -12.12 24.42 -34.42
CA ILE A 284 -11.65 23.03 -34.24
C ILE A 284 -10.12 22.98 -34.21
N ILE A 285 -9.44 23.67 -35.13
CA ILE A 285 -7.97 23.76 -35.16
C ILE A 285 -7.44 24.32 -33.84
N ARG A 286 -8.00 25.43 -33.33
CA ARG A 286 -7.59 25.99 -32.02
C ARG A 286 -7.77 24.97 -30.89
N MET A 287 -8.94 24.34 -30.77
CA MET A 287 -9.19 23.31 -29.75
C MET A 287 -8.25 22.11 -29.85
N LEU A 288 -7.83 21.73 -31.06
CA LEU A 288 -6.84 20.68 -31.27
C LEU A 288 -5.42 21.14 -30.90
N THR A 289 -5.01 22.35 -31.30
CA THR A 289 -3.72 22.95 -30.90
C THR A 289 -3.59 23.10 -29.39
N ASP A 290 -4.64 23.57 -28.71
CA ASP A 290 -4.64 23.71 -27.25
C ASP A 290 -4.64 22.34 -26.57
N LYS A 291 -5.30 21.32 -27.15
CA LYS A 291 -5.20 19.94 -26.68
C LYS A 291 -3.78 19.37 -26.87
N CYS A 292 -3.11 19.62 -28.00
CA CYS A 292 -1.72 19.19 -28.23
C CYS A 292 -0.79 19.80 -27.19
N LYS A 293 -0.86 21.11 -26.93
CA LYS A 293 -0.08 21.78 -25.87
C LYS A 293 -0.32 21.18 -24.48
N ASN A 294 -1.57 20.88 -24.15
CA ASN A 294 -1.89 20.23 -22.87
C ASN A 294 -1.31 18.80 -22.79
N GLN A 295 -1.24 18.09 -23.92
CA GLN A 295 -0.58 16.77 -24.00
C GLN A 295 0.95 16.88 -23.94
N GLU A 296 1.55 17.89 -24.56
CA GLU A 296 2.98 18.22 -24.47
C GLU A 296 3.38 18.56 -23.02
N SER A 297 2.60 19.39 -22.33
CA SER A 297 2.80 19.71 -20.89
C SER A 297 2.69 18.45 -20.02
N MET A 298 1.69 17.61 -20.27
CA MET A 298 1.50 16.36 -19.51
C MET A 298 2.62 15.34 -19.79
N LEU A 299 3.20 15.31 -20.99
CA LEU A 299 4.38 14.50 -21.29
C LEU A 299 5.61 15.00 -20.53
N ALA A 300 5.88 16.31 -20.53
CA ALA A 300 6.97 16.89 -19.74
C ALA A 300 6.81 16.63 -18.22
N GLU A 301 5.59 16.68 -17.70
CA GLU A 301 5.29 16.28 -16.30
C GLU A 301 5.56 14.80 -16.02
N TYR A 302 5.38 13.90 -17.01
CA TYR A 302 5.74 12.50 -16.88
C TYR A 302 7.27 12.28 -17.01
N GLU A 303 7.94 12.96 -17.94
CA GLU A 303 9.39 12.89 -18.12
C GLU A 303 10.13 13.34 -16.85
N MET A 304 9.80 14.51 -16.29
CA MET A 304 10.34 14.98 -15.00
C MET A 304 10.05 14.02 -13.83
N ARG A 305 8.96 13.26 -13.89
CA ARG A 305 8.62 12.28 -12.86
C ARG A 305 9.34 10.95 -13.07
N GLU A 306 9.66 10.58 -14.30
CA GLU A 306 10.48 9.42 -14.62
C GLU A 306 11.93 9.65 -14.17
N GLU A 307 12.47 10.86 -14.40
CA GLU A 307 13.77 11.30 -13.84
C GLU A 307 13.79 11.15 -12.31
N GLN A 308 12.78 11.67 -11.60
CA GLN A 308 12.66 11.53 -10.14
C GLN A 308 12.57 10.07 -9.67
N TYR A 309 11.92 9.18 -10.44
CA TYR A 309 11.90 7.75 -10.10
C TYR A 309 13.25 7.09 -10.32
N GLN A 310 14.01 7.47 -11.34
CA GLN A 310 15.37 6.97 -11.58
C GLN A 310 16.33 7.45 -10.48
N GLU A 311 16.24 8.71 -10.04
CA GLU A 311 17.01 9.22 -8.89
C GLU A 311 16.71 8.43 -7.61
N LEU A 312 15.43 8.16 -7.31
CA LEU A 312 15.02 7.38 -6.15
C LEU A 312 15.40 5.89 -6.23
N GLU A 313 15.45 5.30 -7.43
CA GLU A 313 15.91 3.93 -7.64
C GLU A 313 17.43 3.81 -7.40
N LEU A 314 18.21 4.80 -7.87
CA LEU A 314 19.65 4.91 -7.59
C LEU A 314 19.94 5.13 -6.09
N GLU A 315 19.16 5.97 -5.40
CA GLU A 315 19.27 6.14 -3.94
C GLU A 315 18.93 4.84 -3.20
N ALA A 316 17.87 4.13 -3.61
CA ALA A 316 17.46 2.87 -3.00
C ALA A 316 18.52 1.76 -3.18
N ASP A 317 19.18 1.69 -4.35
CA ASP A 317 20.28 0.73 -4.58
C ASP A 317 21.57 1.12 -3.85
N LEU A 318 21.88 2.40 -3.71
CA LEU A 318 22.98 2.85 -2.85
C LEU A 318 22.73 2.49 -1.38
N LEU A 319 21.51 2.69 -0.88
CA LEU A 319 21.11 2.29 0.48
C LEU A 319 21.12 0.77 0.66
N ARG A 320 20.76 -0.03 -0.36
CA ARG A 320 20.91 -1.50 -0.33
C ARG A 320 22.37 -1.91 -0.19
N GLN A 321 23.27 -1.32 -0.98
CA GLN A 321 24.72 -1.59 -0.91
C GLN A 321 25.29 -1.23 0.47
N GLN A 322 24.91 -0.08 1.04
CA GLN A 322 25.31 0.30 2.40
C GLN A 322 24.79 -0.68 3.46
N MET A 323 23.53 -1.11 3.35
CA MET A 323 22.93 -2.11 4.25
C MET A 323 23.55 -3.51 4.10
N GLU A 324 24.08 -3.86 2.93
CA GLU A 324 24.80 -5.12 2.70
C GLU A 324 26.21 -5.07 3.28
N ALA A 325 26.98 -4.01 2.99
CA ALA A 325 28.31 -3.79 3.58
C ALA A 325 28.27 -3.74 5.12
N ALA A 326 27.27 -3.07 5.71
CA ALA A 326 27.10 -3.04 7.17
C ALA A 326 26.73 -4.42 7.76
N ARG A 327 26.06 -5.31 7.00
CA ARG A 327 25.81 -6.70 7.42
C ARG A 327 27.07 -7.55 7.33
N GLU A 328 27.91 -7.35 6.31
CA GLU A 328 29.21 -8.02 6.21
C GLU A 328 30.14 -7.62 7.36
N GLU A 329 30.19 -6.32 7.71
CA GLU A 329 30.94 -5.81 8.86
C GLU A 329 30.41 -6.37 10.20
N ILE A 330 29.09 -6.41 10.40
CA ILE A 330 28.50 -7.06 11.58
C ILE A 330 28.85 -8.55 11.61
N GLN A 331 28.91 -9.23 10.46
CA GLN A 331 29.25 -10.66 10.40
C GLN A 331 30.74 -10.93 10.62
N SER A 332 31.66 -10.04 10.22
CA SER A 332 33.08 -10.17 10.55
C SER A 332 33.31 -9.92 12.04
N LEU A 333 32.75 -8.83 12.59
CA LEU A 333 32.81 -8.52 14.03
C LEU A 333 32.18 -9.63 14.89
N ALA A 334 31.12 -10.30 14.43
CA ALA A 334 30.55 -11.45 15.13
C ALA A 334 31.54 -12.63 15.22
N LYS A 335 32.22 -12.96 14.12
CA LYS A 335 33.26 -14.02 14.08
C LYS A 335 34.47 -13.66 14.93
N ASP A 336 34.89 -12.39 14.93
CA ASP A 336 36.02 -11.94 15.74
C ASP A 336 35.69 -11.96 17.24
N ASN A 337 34.44 -11.67 17.63
CA ASN A 337 33.99 -11.88 19.00
C ASN A 337 33.94 -13.38 19.38
N GLU A 338 33.41 -14.25 18.51
CA GLU A 338 33.41 -15.71 18.73
C GLU A 338 34.84 -16.26 18.90
N ASN A 339 35.76 -15.85 18.03
CA ASN A 339 37.19 -16.14 18.15
C ASN A 339 37.77 -15.66 19.49
N LEU A 340 37.44 -14.44 19.93
CA LEU A 340 37.92 -13.88 21.20
C LEU A 340 37.32 -14.61 22.42
N GLU A 341 36.07 -15.06 22.37
CA GLU A 341 35.45 -15.86 23.42
C GLU A 341 36.13 -17.24 23.55
N ASP A 342 36.50 -17.88 22.43
CA ASP A 342 37.30 -19.12 22.43
C ASP A 342 38.72 -18.91 23.00
N HIS A 343 39.36 -17.77 22.70
CA HIS A 343 40.63 -17.40 23.33
C HIS A 343 40.47 -17.14 24.84
N ILE A 344 39.38 -16.51 25.27
CA ILE A 344 39.09 -16.26 26.69
C ILE A 344 38.82 -17.58 27.43
N THR A 345 38.02 -18.51 26.87
CA THR A 345 37.70 -19.78 27.54
C THR A 345 38.91 -20.71 27.60
N SER A 346 39.75 -20.76 26.55
CA SER A 346 41.01 -21.52 26.58
C SER A 346 42.01 -20.94 27.60
N LEU A 347 42.20 -19.62 27.66
CA LEU A 347 43.02 -18.97 28.68
C LEU A 347 42.47 -19.20 30.11
N GLN A 348 41.15 -19.15 30.31
CA GLN A 348 40.52 -19.48 31.60
C GLN A 348 40.80 -20.94 32.00
N LYS A 349 40.73 -21.89 31.06
CA LYS A 349 41.00 -23.32 31.28
C LYS A 349 42.45 -23.56 31.67
N ASP A 350 43.40 -22.88 31.04
CA ASP A 350 44.83 -23.01 31.37
C ASP A 350 45.20 -22.29 32.67
N LEU A 351 44.52 -21.18 32.98
CA LEU A 351 44.57 -20.54 34.29
C LEU A 351 43.95 -21.40 35.41
N GLN A 352 42.97 -22.28 35.10
CA GLN A 352 42.49 -23.29 36.04
C GLN A 352 43.48 -24.45 36.22
N LYS A 353 44.09 -24.97 35.14
CA LYS A 353 45.15 -26.01 35.22
C LYS A 353 46.30 -25.55 36.11
N THR A 354 46.88 -24.39 35.80
CA THR A 354 48.04 -23.83 36.52
C THR A 354 47.71 -23.49 37.98
N LYS A 355 46.48 -23.03 38.30
CA LYS A 355 46.02 -22.90 39.69
C LYS A 355 45.95 -24.24 40.41
N HIS A 356 45.45 -25.30 39.75
CA HIS A 356 45.33 -26.63 40.33
C HIS A 356 46.69 -27.32 40.52
N GLU A 357 47.62 -27.12 39.59
CA GLU A 357 49.03 -27.55 39.68
C GLU A 357 49.75 -26.81 40.80
N LYS A 358 49.56 -25.48 40.91
CA LYS A 358 50.06 -24.69 42.05
C LYS A 358 49.50 -25.20 43.38
N GLN A 359 48.21 -25.47 43.49
CA GLN A 359 47.61 -26.03 44.72
C GLN A 359 48.15 -27.42 45.06
N LYS A 360 48.47 -28.26 44.06
CA LYS A 360 49.16 -29.54 44.27
C LYS A 360 50.57 -29.33 44.82
N LEU A 361 51.33 -28.40 44.23
CA LEU A 361 52.68 -28.06 44.69
C LEU A 361 52.68 -27.46 46.11
N GLU A 362 51.74 -26.56 46.41
CA GLU A 362 51.56 -25.98 47.75
C GLU A 362 51.24 -27.04 48.80
N LYS A 363 50.46 -28.07 48.46
CA LYS A 363 50.23 -29.23 49.34
C LYS A 363 51.50 -30.04 49.56
N VAL A 364 52.18 -30.47 48.49
CA VAL A 364 53.45 -31.24 48.59
C VAL A 364 54.50 -30.48 49.42
N LEU A 365 54.61 -29.17 49.26
CA LEU A 365 55.50 -28.32 50.06
C LEU A 365 55.06 -28.20 51.52
N ALA A 366 53.75 -28.09 51.80
CA ALA A 366 53.22 -28.07 53.16
C ALA A 366 53.41 -29.42 53.87
N ASP A 367 53.11 -30.53 53.19
CA ASP A 367 53.27 -31.89 53.70
C ASP A 367 54.75 -32.21 53.97
N ALA A 368 55.65 -31.78 53.08
CA ALA A 368 57.10 -31.86 53.30
C ALA A 368 57.58 -30.98 54.46
N ALA A 369 57.08 -29.75 54.59
CA ALA A 369 57.39 -28.87 55.72
C ALA A 369 56.85 -29.43 57.06
N ILE A 370 55.70 -30.11 57.04
CA ILE A 370 55.13 -30.81 58.20
C ILE A 370 55.99 -32.03 58.56
N ALA A 371 56.41 -32.85 57.59
CA ALA A 371 57.29 -33.99 57.82
C ALA A 371 58.66 -33.56 58.39
N LEU A 372 59.27 -32.51 57.83
CA LEU A 372 60.50 -31.91 58.36
C LEU A 372 60.29 -31.32 59.76
N LYS A 373 59.16 -30.68 60.03
CA LYS A 373 58.82 -30.20 61.37
C LYS A 373 58.66 -31.34 62.38
N HIS A 374 58.04 -32.46 62.00
CA HIS A 374 57.97 -33.65 62.87
C HIS A 374 59.36 -34.20 63.16
N ALA A 375 60.22 -34.35 62.16
CA ALA A 375 61.62 -34.80 62.32
C ALA A 375 62.47 -33.88 63.23
N LEU A 376 62.25 -32.56 63.16
CA LEU A 376 62.99 -31.56 63.93
C LEU A 376 62.38 -31.23 65.30
N SER A 377 61.17 -31.71 65.60
CA SER A 377 60.54 -31.52 66.92
C SER A 377 60.63 -32.74 67.83
N THR A 378 60.79 -33.95 67.27
CA THR A 378 61.12 -35.16 68.04
C THR A 378 62.58 -35.18 68.52
N THR A 379 63.44 -34.33 67.97
CA THR A 379 64.84 -34.14 68.38
C THR A 379 65.04 -33.06 69.45
N THR A 380 63.95 -32.45 69.95
CA THR A 380 63.95 -31.43 71.01
C THR A 380 63.03 -31.78 72.18
N ALA A 381 62.66 -33.06 72.33
CA ALA A 381 62.04 -33.57 73.55
C ALA A 381 63.17 -34.02 74.51
N GLU A 382 63.20 -33.46 75.71
CA GLU A 382 64.29 -33.63 76.67
C GLU A 382 64.21 -34.98 77.42
N ASP A 383 65.40 -35.59 77.64
CA ASP A 383 65.74 -36.55 78.69
C ASP A 383 64.83 -37.77 78.95
N VAL A 384 64.90 -38.75 78.05
CA VAL A 384 64.81 -40.20 78.40
C VAL A 384 65.92 -40.95 77.65
N GLU A 385 66.48 -42.01 78.25
CA GLU A 385 67.47 -42.89 77.60
C GLU A 385 66.82 -43.67 76.43
N GLU A 386 66.82 -43.10 75.22
CA GLU A 386 66.30 -43.78 74.03
C GLU A 386 67.21 -44.93 73.59
N SER A 387 66.62 -46.09 73.28
CA SER A 387 67.38 -47.22 72.78
C SER A 387 67.99 -46.88 71.42
N PRO A 388 69.20 -47.39 71.08
CA PRO A 388 69.76 -47.25 69.74
C PRO A 388 68.80 -47.74 68.63
N TYR A 389 67.88 -48.65 68.94
CA TYR A 389 66.81 -49.08 68.04
C TYR A 389 65.73 -48.01 67.80
N ASP A 390 65.26 -47.29 68.83
CA ASP A 390 64.20 -46.29 68.69
C ASP A 390 64.64 -45.13 67.78
N ILE A 391 65.90 -44.72 67.90
CA ILE A 391 66.51 -43.68 67.06
C ILE A 391 66.62 -44.15 65.60
N ILE A 392 66.90 -45.44 65.37
CA ILE A 392 66.94 -46.04 64.03
C ILE A 392 65.52 -46.16 63.45
N GLU A 393 64.55 -46.70 64.19
CA GLU A 393 63.17 -46.81 63.69
C GLU A 393 62.54 -45.44 63.40
N LYS A 394 62.80 -44.41 64.22
CA LYS A 394 62.38 -43.03 63.91
C LYS A 394 63.03 -42.49 62.64
N ARG A 395 64.32 -42.79 62.42
CA ARG A 395 65.05 -42.40 61.19
C ARG A 395 64.52 -43.12 59.97
N ASP A 396 64.22 -44.41 60.06
CA ASP A 396 63.73 -45.19 58.93
C ASP A 396 62.28 -44.83 58.61
N ASN A 397 61.42 -44.60 59.62
CA ASN A 397 60.10 -44.00 59.43
C ASN A 397 60.19 -42.59 58.80
N MET A 398 61.16 -41.77 59.18
CA MET A 398 61.38 -40.45 58.56
C MET A 398 61.79 -40.60 57.08
N LEU A 399 62.71 -41.51 56.77
CA LEU A 399 63.16 -41.78 55.41
C LEU A 399 62.05 -42.38 54.55
N GLU A 400 61.20 -43.25 55.09
CA GLU A 400 60.05 -43.82 54.39
C GLU A 400 58.97 -42.76 54.12
N ASN A 401 58.64 -41.89 55.09
CA ASN A 401 57.73 -40.77 54.86
C ASN A 401 58.27 -39.77 53.83
N LEU A 402 59.58 -39.44 53.88
CA LEU A 402 60.22 -38.62 52.86
C LEU A 402 60.26 -39.30 51.49
N LEU A 403 60.43 -40.63 51.42
CA LEU A 403 60.38 -41.41 50.20
C LEU A 403 58.96 -41.44 49.60
N VAL A 404 57.92 -41.55 50.42
CA VAL A 404 56.51 -41.45 49.98
C VAL A 404 56.22 -40.04 49.44
N LEU A 405 56.69 -38.99 50.12
CA LEU A 405 56.57 -37.61 49.66
C LEU A 405 57.30 -37.38 48.33
N LEU A 406 58.54 -37.85 48.19
CA LEU A 406 59.31 -37.80 46.94
C LEU A 406 58.63 -38.56 45.80
N ASN A 407 58.07 -39.74 46.07
CA ASN A 407 57.26 -40.47 45.08
C ASN A 407 56.01 -39.66 44.67
N SER A 408 55.35 -38.98 45.60
CA SER A 408 54.17 -38.15 45.29
C SER A 408 54.53 -36.91 44.46
N ALA A 409 55.66 -36.25 44.78
CA ALA A 409 56.17 -35.10 44.05
C ALA A 409 56.60 -35.50 42.62
N ALA A 410 57.36 -36.60 42.49
CA ALA A 410 57.76 -37.17 41.21
C ALA A 410 56.55 -37.61 40.35
N ALA A 411 55.48 -38.15 40.97
CA ALA A 411 54.23 -38.47 40.28
C ALA A 411 53.43 -37.24 39.81
N ILE A 412 53.69 -36.06 40.40
CA ILE A 412 53.18 -34.76 39.95
C ILE A 412 54.15 -34.11 38.92
N GLY A 413 55.32 -34.72 38.67
CA GLY A 413 56.34 -34.23 37.75
C GLY A 413 57.32 -33.22 38.34
N VAL A 414 57.41 -33.13 39.68
CA VAL A 414 58.23 -32.15 40.39
C VAL A 414 59.33 -32.85 41.19
N GLY A 415 60.58 -32.53 40.85
CA GLY A 415 61.77 -33.09 41.49
C GLY A 415 62.25 -34.42 40.85
N PRO A 416 63.50 -34.81 41.10
CA PRO A 416 64.08 -36.05 40.59
C PRO A 416 63.33 -37.29 41.12
N THR A 417 63.12 -38.29 40.28
CA THR A 417 62.47 -39.54 40.72
C THR A 417 63.38 -40.31 41.68
N PRO A 418 62.84 -41.10 42.62
CA PRO A 418 63.65 -41.91 43.53
C PRO A 418 64.54 -42.97 42.85
N LYS A 419 64.49 -43.12 41.52
CA LYS A 419 65.42 -43.94 40.75
C LYS A 419 66.69 -43.19 40.32
N GLU A 420 66.64 -41.86 40.22
CA GLU A 420 67.80 -41.03 39.86
C GLU A 420 68.80 -40.89 41.02
N PHE A 421 68.37 -41.17 42.25
CA PHE A 421 69.24 -41.22 43.43
C PHE A 421 69.98 -42.56 43.61
N VAL A 422 69.72 -43.58 42.79
CA VAL A 422 70.32 -44.91 42.92
C VAL A 422 71.53 -45.03 42.01
N HIS A 423 72.74 -45.01 42.60
CA HIS A 423 73.95 -45.40 41.88
C HIS A 423 73.90 -46.91 41.52
N PRO A 424 74.41 -47.35 40.35
CA PRO A 424 74.15 -48.71 39.84
C PRO A 424 74.70 -49.90 40.65
N ASP A 425 75.68 -49.69 41.54
CA ASP A 425 76.58 -50.77 42.00
C ASP A 425 76.46 -51.20 43.48
N GLU A 426 75.59 -50.57 44.29
CA GLU A 426 75.47 -50.95 45.72
C GLU A 426 74.52 -52.14 45.97
N LYS A 427 75.00 -53.10 46.77
CA LYS A 427 74.33 -54.40 47.01
C LYS A 427 73.52 -54.40 48.30
N ILE A 428 72.20 -54.58 48.18
CA ILE A 428 71.24 -54.59 49.29
C ILE A 428 71.46 -55.79 50.24
N ARG A 429 71.39 -55.54 51.55
CA ARG A 429 71.60 -56.53 52.62
C ARG A 429 70.26 -57.23 53.02
N PRO A 430 70.20 -58.57 53.20
CA PRO A 430 68.91 -59.27 53.31
C PRO A 430 68.37 -59.55 54.73
N LYS A 431 67.10 -59.16 54.95
CA LYS A 431 66.02 -59.82 55.75
C LYS A 431 66.05 -59.88 57.29
N SER A 432 64.90 -59.48 57.87
CA SER A 432 64.13 -60.19 58.92
C SER A 432 62.64 -59.80 58.72
N SER A 433 61.76 -60.61 58.12
CA SER A 433 61.01 -61.75 58.71
C SER A 433 59.67 -61.39 59.40
N SER A 434 58.61 -61.20 58.60
CA SER A 434 57.20 -61.40 59.02
C SER A 434 56.41 -62.07 57.88
N GLN A 435 55.31 -62.76 58.18
CA GLN A 435 54.65 -63.69 57.24
C GLN A 435 53.17 -63.32 56.95
N ILE A 436 52.90 -62.77 55.77
CA ILE A 436 51.58 -62.83 55.10
C ILE A 436 51.83 -63.08 53.59
N PRO A 437 51.13 -64.01 52.93
CA PRO A 437 51.40 -64.35 51.53
C PRO A 437 50.74 -63.35 50.54
N GLY A 438 51.56 -62.67 49.73
CA GLY A 438 51.12 -61.82 48.63
C GLY A 438 52.16 -61.82 47.51
N SER A 439 51.76 -62.24 46.31
CA SER A 439 52.65 -62.56 45.19
C SER A 439 53.55 -61.40 44.73
N GLY A 440 54.87 -61.62 44.67
CA GLY A 440 55.81 -60.71 44.02
C GLY A 440 55.70 -60.66 42.49
N LYS A 441 54.64 -60.03 41.97
CA LYS A 441 54.51 -59.59 40.57
C LYS A 441 53.82 -58.22 40.53
N GLY A 442 54.59 -57.16 40.30
CA GLY A 442 54.01 -55.85 40.02
C GLY A 442 53.29 -55.84 38.67
N ILE A 443 52.12 -55.19 38.61
CA ILE A 443 51.31 -55.05 37.40
C ILE A 443 52.14 -54.37 36.31
N ARG A 444 52.36 -55.03 35.17
CA ARG A 444 52.93 -54.39 33.99
C ARG A 444 51.83 -53.60 33.26
N ARG A 445 52.19 -52.50 32.60
CA ARG A 445 51.30 -51.76 31.69
C ARG A 445 50.79 -52.74 30.61
N GLY A 446 49.55 -53.19 30.76
CA GLY A 446 48.91 -54.19 29.90
C GLY A 446 47.94 -55.12 30.64
N ASP A 447 48.23 -55.47 31.91
CA ASP A 447 47.46 -56.51 32.63
C ASP A 447 46.22 -55.97 33.37
N LEU A 448 45.21 -55.55 32.60
CA LEU A 448 43.80 -55.53 33.01
C LEU A 448 42.91 -55.99 31.83
N PRO A 449 41.83 -56.76 32.07
CA PRO A 449 41.03 -57.32 30.98
C PRO A 449 40.30 -56.24 30.19
N LEU A 450 40.38 -56.31 28.86
CA LEU A 450 39.62 -55.44 27.97
C LEU A 450 38.12 -55.75 28.09
N SER A 451 37.31 -54.74 28.38
CA SER A 451 35.86 -54.80 28.13
C SER A 451 35.60 -54.81 26.61
N PRO A 452 34.69 -55.65 26.08
CA PRO A 452 34.65 -55.96 24.65
C PRO A 452 33.83 -54.94 23.83
N ILE A 453 34.38 -53.75 23.59
CA ILE A 453 33.92 -52.84 22.52
C ILE A 453 35.08 -52.45 21.59
N SER A 454 34.93 -52.87 20.33
CA SER A 454 35.60 -52.43 19.09
C SER A 454 37.06 -51.93 19.11
N LYS A 455 37.95 -52.81 18.63
CA LYS A 455 38.80 -52.47 17.47
C LYS A 455 38.68 -53.55 16.41
N SER A 456 37.86 -53.31 15.38
CA SER A 456 37.86 -54.08 14.14
C SER A 456 38.64 -53.31 13.07
N PHE A 457 39.74 -53.90 12.61
CA PHE A 457 40.45 -53.45 11.42
C PHE A 457 39.72 -54.02 10.19
N ASP A 458 38.57 -53.43 9.83
CA ASP A 458 37.92 -53.57 8.50
C ASP A 458 36.65 -52.69 8.35
N GLY A 459 36.82 -51.37 8.44
CA GLY A 459 36.04 -50.35 7.71
C GLY A 459 34.52 -50.18 7.92
N ARG A 460 33.74 -51.11 8.49
CA ARG A 460 32.28 -51.00 8.62
C ARG A 460 31.68 -51.64 9.89
N GLY A 461 30.80 -50.88 10.56
CA GLY A 461 29.78 -51.39 11.49
C GLY A 461 29.99 -51.03 12.97
N THR A 462 28.95 -50.74 13.77
CA THR A 462 27.51 -50.52 13.44
C THR A 462 26.80 -49.71 14.54
N LEU A 463 26.07 -48.66 14.14
CA LEU A 463 25.03 -47.91 14.87
C LEU A 463 25.41 -47.15 16.18
N PRO A 464 24.60 -46.15 16.59
CA PRO A 464 23.51 -45.48 15.87
C PRO A 464 23.96 -44.15 15.24
N HIS A 465 23.33 -43.76 14.13
CA HIS A 465 23.52 -42.42 13.53
C HIS A 465 22.44 -41.46 14.02
N TYR A 466 22.83 -40.41 14.74
CA TYR A 466 22.04 -39.17 14.72
C TYR A 466 22.48 -38.34 13.51
N GLN A 467 21.56 -38.11 12.57
CA GLN A 467 21.69 -37.09 11.52
C GLN A 467 20.63 -36.00 11.73
N LEU A 468 20.84 -34.84 11.13
CA LEU A 468 19.88 -33.73 11.12
C LEU A 468 18.54 -34.19 10.51
N GLY A 469 17.58 -34.51 11.37
CA GLY A 469 16.29 -35.13 11.03
C GLY A 469 15.79 -36.15 12.05
N ASP A 470 16.66 -36.70 12.90
CA ASP A 470 16.32 -37.79 13.84
C ASP A 470 15.64 -37.32 15.16
N LEU A 471 14.94 -36.20 15.10
CA LEU A 471 13.96 -35.76 16.10
C LEU A 471 12.60 -35.74 15.44
N GLY A 472 11.63 -36.46 16.01
CA GLY A 472 10.35 -36.88 15.39
C GLY A 472 9.33 -35.77 15.06
N LEU A 473 9.74 -34.71 14.37
CA LEU A 473 8.87 -33.77 13.67
C LEU A 473 8.72 -34.23 12.22
N ILE A 474 7.63 -34.95 11.93
CA ILE A 474 7.27 -35.33 10.56
C ILE A 474 7.20 -34.06 9.71
N PRO A 475 8.06 -33.88 8.69
CA PRO A 475 7.89 -32.80 7.73
C PRO A 475 6.56 -33.05 7.03
N ARG A 476 5.60 -32.13 7.15
CA ARG A 476 4.37 -32.24 6.37
C ARG A 476 4.77 -32.35 4.88
N PRO A 477 4.18 -33.27 4.09
CA PRO A 477 4.41 -33.27 2.66
C PRO A 477 4.11 -31.88 2.14
N SER A 478 4.99 -31.35 1.28
CA SER A 478 4.91 -29.97 0.80
C SER A 478 3.62 -29.76 0.02
N GLN A 479 2.57 -29.34 0.73
CA GLN A 479 1.38 -28.77 0.13
C GLN A 479 1.82 -27.51 -0.58
N HIS A 480 2.12 -27.66 -1.87
CA HIS A 480 2.41 -26.60 -2.80
C HIS A 480 1.17 -25.69 -2.83
N ILE A 481 1.21 -24.63 -2.01
CA ILE A 481 0.18 -23.59 -1.98
C ILE A 481 0.31 -22.86 -3.31
N GLN A 482 -0.42 -23.34 -4.31
CA GLN A 482 -0.50 -22.72 -5.63
C GLN A 482 -0.70 -21.21 -5.46
N THR A 483 0.30 -20.46 -5.87
CA THR A 483 0.23 -19.00 -5.90
C THR A 483 -0.90 -18.58 -6.83
N ASN A 484 -1.39 -17.34 -6.67
CA ASN A 484 -2.40 -16.82 -7.60
C ASN A 484 -1.86 -16.73 -9.04
N PHE A 485 -0.55 -16.77 -9.24
CA PHE A 485 0.13 -16.89 -10.54
C PHE A 485 -0.04 -18.28 -11.16
N GLU A 486 0.17 -19.35 -10.38
CA GLU A 486 0.01 -20.73 -10.86
C GLU A 486 -1.45 -21.06 -11.19
N LYS A 487 -2.41 -20.52 -10.41
CA LYS A 487 -3.84 -20.64 -10.72
C LYS A 487 -4.27 -19.90 -12.00
N MET A 488 -3.44 -19.00 -12.53
CA MET A 488 -3.67 -18.38 -13.85
C MET A 488 -3.02 -19.15 -15.00
N LYS A 489 -2.23 -20.20 -14.72
CA LYS A 489 -1.49 -20.95 -15.74
C LYS A 489 -2.38 -21.88 -16.57
N ASP A 490 -3.44 -22.41 -15.96
CA ASP A 490 -4.35 -23.43 -16.54
C ASP A 490 -5.56 -22.85 -17.31
N PHE A 491 -5.67 -21.53 -17.43
CA PHE A 491 -6.72 -20.87 -18.21
C PHE A 491 -6.26 -20.58 -19.66
N PRO A 492 -7.13 -20.78 -20.68
CA PRO A 492 -6.81 -20.42 -22.06
C PRO A 492 -6.62 -18.90 -22.21
N ASP A 493 -5.70 -18.49 -23.09
CA ASP A 493 -5.21 -17.11 -23.18
C ASP A 493 -6.29 -16.04 -23.41
N THR A 494 -7.41 -16.41 -24.05
CA THR A 494 -8.56 -15.53 -24.27
C THR A 494 -9.19 -15.00 -22.97
N ALA A 495 -9.01 -15.67 -21.84
CA ALA A 495 -9.52 -15.24 -20.54
C ALA A 495 -8.64 -14.16 -19.85
N ARG A 496 -7.33 -14.12 -20.15
CA ARG A 496 -6.34 -13.33 -19.40
C ARG A 496 -6.53 -11.81 -19.53
N LEU A 497 -7.12 -11.34 -20.64
CA LEU A 497 -7.29 -9.91 -20.94
C LEU A 497 -8.58 -9.28 -20.35
N GLY A 498 -9.48 -10.07 -19.75
CA GLY A 498 -10.77 -9.58 -19.26
C GLY A 498 -10.71 -8.83 -17.91
N SER A 499 -9.81 -9.21 -17.01
CA SER A 499 -9.74 -8.69 -15.64
C SER A 499 -9.01 -7.35 -15.53
N LEU A 500 -7.90 -7.17 -16.26
CA LEU A 500 -7.05 -5.98 -16.20
C LEU A 500 -7.79 -4.68 -16.58
N LYS A 501 -8.79 -4.75 -17.47
CA LYS A 501 -9.65 -3.60 -17.84
C LYS A 501 -10.49 -3.03 -16.68
N LYS A 502 -10.65 -3.73 -15.55
CA LYS A 502 -11.40 -3.22 -14.38
C LYS A 502 -10.55 -2.53 -13.32
N VAL A 503 -9.22 -2.70 -13.34
CA VAL A 503 -8.32 -2.12 -12.31
C VAL A 503 -7.86 -0.71 -12.69
N LEU A 504 -7.61 -0.47 -13.99
CA LEU A 504 -7.10 0.78 -14.56
C LEU A 504 -8.06 1.99 -14.53
N THR A 505 -9.13 1.95 -13.74
CA THR A 505 -10.16 3.02 -13.67
C THR A 505 -10.43 3.55 -12.26
N LYS A 506 -9.71 3.09 -11.22
CA LYS A 506 -9.94 3.53 -9.82
C LYS A 506 -8.65 3.73 -9.03
N SER A 507 -8.01 4.88 -9.23
CA SER A 507 -6.99 5.42 -8.31
C SER A 507 -7.22 6.93 -8.08
N VAL A 508 -7.86 7.25 -6.97
CA VAL A 508 -7.85 8.54 -6.23
C VAL A 508 -7.79 9.83 -7.06
N SER A 509 -8.96 10.40 -7.34
CA SER A 509 -9.08 11.86 -7.54
C SER A 509 -9.28 12.55 -6.19
N THR A 510 -8.37 13.44 -5.80
CA THR A 510 -8.54 14.31 -4.64
C THR A 510 -9.58 15.39 -4.94
N GLN A 511 -10.47 15.66 -3.99
CA GLN A 511 -11.56 16.61 -4.18
C GLN A 511 -11.07 18.05 -4.03
N THR A 512 -11.30 18.88 -5.05
CA THR A 512 -11.40 20.34 -4.89
C THR A 512 -12.79 20.79 -5.33
N VAL A 513 -13.35 21.79 -4.62
CA VAL A 513 -14.81 22.01 -4.58
C VAL A 513 -15.24 23.15 -5.50
N SER A 514 -16.11 22.82 -6.46
CA SER A 514 -17.00 23.70 -7.24
C SER A 514 -16.48 25.05 -7.75
N THR A 515 -16.16 25.11 -9.05
CA THR A 515 -16.00 26.37 -9.82
C THR A 515 -17.07 26.70 -10.88
N PRO A 516 -18.03 25.83 -11.31
CA PRO A 516 -19.05 26.23 -12.30
C PRO A 516 -19.94 27.41 -11.88
N LYS A 517 -20.14 27.62 -10.58
CA LYS A 517 -21.08 28.63 -10.05
C LYS A 517 -20.46 30.03 -9.89
N ALA A 518 -19.13 30.17 -10.01
CA ALA A 518 -18.44 31.46 -9.89
C ALA A 518 -18.48 32.26 -11.21
N MET A 519 -18.27 31.60 -12.35
CA MET A 519 -18.19 32.23 -13.68
C MET A 519 -19.43 33.07 -14.04
N PHE A 520 -20.63 32.60 -13.66
CA PHE A 520 -21.89 33.27 -13.97
C PHE A 520 -22.08 34.62 -13.26
N PHE A 521 -21.40 34.84 -12.12
CA PHE A 521 -21.47 36.12 -11.39
C PHE A 521 -20.36 37.11 -11.81
N ALA A 522 -19.27 36.64 -12.44
CA ALA A 522 -18.20 37.51 -12.91
C ALA A 522 -18.63 38.37 -14.11
N ASP A 523 -19.25 37.76 -15.13
CA ASP A 523 -19.75 38.48 -16.33
C ASP A 523 -20.78 39.56 -15.96
N GLN A 524 -21.62 39.31 -14.95
CA GLN A 524 -22.68 40.24 -14.57
C GLN A 524 -22.18 41.48 -13.80
N LEU A 525 -20.95 41.42 -13.25
CA LEU A 525 -20.32 42.54 -12.52
C LEU A 525 -19.49 43.45 -13.44
N LEU A 526 -18.94 42.93 -14.55
CA LEU A 526 -18.20 43.72 -15.53
C LEU A 526 -19.11 44.57 -16.45
N SER A 527 -20.43 44.35 -16.41
CA SER A 527 -21.39 44.98 -17.34
C SER A 527 -21.94 46.35 -16.88
N LYS A 528 -21.61 46.88 -15.69
CA LYS A 528 -22.32 48.05 -15.11
C LYS A 528 -21.45 49.10 -14.37
N MET A 529 -20.63 49.84 -15.12
CA MET A 529 -20.11 51.19 -14.80
C MET A 529 -19.28 51.67 -16.03
N ALA A 530 -19.34 52.90 -16.55
CA ALA A 530 -20.23 54.06 -16.35
C ALA A 530 -20.28 54.90 -17.67
N PRO A 531 -21.17 55.90 -17.85
CA PRO A 531 -21.51 56.43 -19.19
C PRO A 531 -20.94 57.83 -19.58
N ASN A 532 -20.96 58.09 -20.89
CA ASN A 532 -21.05 59.38 -21.62
C ASN A 532 -19.98 60.48 -21.45
N ALA A 533 -19.27 60.78 -22.56
CA ALA A 533 -18.84 62.14 -22.93
C ALA A 533 -18.62 62.31 -24.47
N THR A 534 -19.33 63.27 -25.08
CA THR A 534 -18.95 64.22 -26.16
C THR A 534 -18.11 63.71 -27.37
N ILE A 535 -18.57 63.62 -28.63
CA ILE A 535 -19.16 64.61 -29.60
C ILE A 535 -18.13 65.55 -30.28
N MET A 536 -18.32 65.78 -31.60
CA MET A 536 -17.50 66.51 -32.61
C MET A 536 -16.32 65.70 -33.22
N GLN A 537 -16.00 65.67 -34.53
CA GLN A 537 -16.34 66.39 -35.79
C GLN A 537 -15.20 67.26 -36.38
N GLU A 538 -14.32 66.62 -37.17
CA GLU A 538 -13.55 67.16 -38.33
C GLU A 538 -13.35 65.96 -39.28
N ILE A 539 -13.32 65.98 -40.62
CA ILE A 539 -13.13 67.02 -41.67
C ILE A 539 -11.65 67.44 -41.90
N LYS A 540 -10.90 66.52 -42.52
CA LYS A 540 -9.89 66.71 -43.60
C LYS A 540 -9.71 65.32 -44.28
N GLY A 541 -9.26 65.18 -45.52
CA GLY A 541 -8.81 66.18 -46.50
C GLY A 541 -7.56 65.69 -47.21
N GLU A 542 -7.49 65.87 -48.55
CA GLU A 542 -6.34 65.56 -49.42
C GLU A 542 -5.97 64.05 -49.58
N SER A 543 -5.16 63.66 -50.58
CA SER A 543 -5.51 63.57 -52.01
C SER A 543 -4.33 62.98 -52.82
N ALA A 544 -4.53 61.90 -53.59
CA ALA A 544 -3.56 61.44 -54.60
C ALA A 544 -4.19 60.54 -55.68
N LEU A 545 -4.47 61.12 -56.85
CA LEU A 545 -4.50 60.45 -58.16
C LEU A 545 -3.19 60.85 -58.89
N PRO A 546 -2.60 60.06 -59.82
CA PRO A 546 -3.30 59.62 -61.04
C PRO A 546 -2.91 58.22 -61.59
N GLY A 547 -3.60 57.77 -62.65
CA GLY A 547 -3.29 56.49 -63.30
C GLY A 547 -4.12 56.12 -64.54
N ILE A 548 -4.57 57.08 -65.35
CA ILE A 548 -5.36 56.77 -66.56
C ILE A 548 -4.47 56.16 -67.65
N ASN A 549 -4.84 54.99 -68.17
CA ASN A 549 -4.43 54.60 -69.53
C ASN A 549 -5.48 53.71 -70.21
N ARG A 550 -6.07 54.21 -71.30
CA ARG A 550 -6.95 53.43 -72.20
C ARG A 550 -6.14 52.89 -73.36
N LYS A 551 -6.28 51.61 -73.71
CA LYS A 551 -5.95 51.12 -75.06
C LYS A 551 -7.08 50.26 -75.63
N LEU A 552 -7.92 50.91 -76.44
CA LEU A 552 -8.71 50.26 -77.47
C LEU A 552 -7.81 50.02 -78.68
N THR A 553 -7.69 48.76 -79.14
CA THR A 553 -7.16 48.44 -80.47
C THR A 553 -7.94 47.28 -81.07
N GLY A 554 -8.87 47.59 -81.97
CA GLY A 554 -9.52 46.59 -82.81
C GLY A 554 -8.84 46.50 -84.18
N LYS A 555 -8.55 45.27 -84.61
CA LYS A 555 -8.40 44.81 -85.99
C LYS A 555 -9.00 43.38 -85.99
N VAL A 556 -9.93 42.99 -86.86
CA VAL A 556 -9.90 43.06 -88.34
C VAL A 556 -8.70 42.28 -88.88
N PHE A 557 -8.78 40.96 -88.78
CA PHE A 557 -9.21 40.13 -89.91
C PHE A 557 -10.18 39.04 -89.43
#